data_AF-A0A2D4JP09-F1
#
_entry.id   AF-A0A2D4JP09-F1
#
_cell.length_a   1.000
_cell.length_b   1.000
_cell.length_c   1.000
_cell.angle_alpha   90.00
_cell.angle_beta   90.00
_cell.angle_gamma   90.00
#
_symmetry.space_group_name_H-M   'P 1'
#
loop_
_entity.id
_entity.type
_entity.pdbx_description
1 polymer ?
#
loop_
_entity_poly.entity_id
_entity_poly.type
_entity_poly.pdbx_seq_one_letter_code
_entity_poly.pdbx_strand_id
1 'polypeptide(L)'
;RYHLPKMLLLWRNVFPRSLKELEAEKARGDSFTWQVTLEGRAGALCAMRSFVAHCPELLTEDVIRKLMTPIECAMTMMSHIPSVIKTHGAHLKASAAMVRLRLYDILALLPPKTYEGSFNPLLRELVAEFTLTDNSANTTTSLLRSLCHYDDSVLLGSWLQETDHKSIEDQLQPNSASGSGALEHDPSSIYLRIPAGEA
;
A
#
# COMPACT_ATOMS: atom_id res chain seq x y z
N ARG A 1 0.11 -10.84 -24.74
CA ARG A 1 -1.30 -11.09 -25.18
C ARG A 1 -1.85 -12.43 -24.72
N TYR A 2 -1.21 -13.58 -25.00
CA TYR A 2 -1.76 -14.91 -24.68
C TYR A 2 -2.14 -15.14 -23.19
N HIS A 3 -1.34 -14.64 -22.24
CA HIS A 3 -1.61 -14.82 -20.81
C HIS A 3 -2.60 -13.83 -20.19
N LEU A 4 -2.97 -12.76 -20.91
CA LEU A 4 -3.77 -11.66 -20.36
C LEU A 4 -5.12 -12.11 -19.78
N PRO A 5 -5.91 -12.98 -20.44
CA PRO A 5 -7.17 -13.45 -19.87
C PRO A 5 -6.99 -14.21 -18.54
N LYS A 6 -5.90 -14.98 -18.40
CA LYS A 6 -5.59 -15.73 -17.18
C LYS A 6 -5.19 -14.77 -16.05
N MET A 7 -4.37 -13.76 -16.34
CA MET A 7 -3.99 -12.73 -15.37
C MET A 7 -5.20 -11.95 -14.85
N LEU A 8 -6.05 -11.46 -15.77
CA LEU A 8 -7.28 -10.76 -15.40
C LEU A 8 -8.22 -11.63 -14.55
N LEU A 9 -8.34 -12.92 -14.87
CA LEU A 9 -9.13 -13.85 -14.07
C LEU A 9 -8.58 -14.02 -12.66
N LEU A 10 -7.26 -14.15 -12.50
CA LEU A 10 -6.62 -14.25 -11.19
C LEU A 10 -6.90 -13.00 -10.36
N TRP A 11 -6.61 -11.83 -10.91
CA TRP A 11 -6.79 -10.54 -10.25
C TRP A 11 -8.24 -10.27 -9.83
N ARG A 12 -9.21 -10.67 -10.66
CA ARG A 12 -10.65 -10.53 -10.36
C ARG A 12 -11.10 -11.28 -9.09
N ASN A 13 -10.31 -12.23 -8.58
CA ASN A 13 -10.65 -13.04 -7.41
C ASN A 13 -9.81 -12.71 -6.16
N VAL A 14 -8.91 -11.71 -6.21
CA VAL A 14 -7.98 -11.41 -5.11
C VAL A 14 -8.66 -10.73 -3.92
N PHE A 15 -9.67 -9.90 -4.20
CA PHE A 15 -10.37 -9.08 -3.22
C PHE A 15 -11.80 -9.58 -3.01
N PRO A 16 -12.34 -9.42 -1.79
CA PRO A 16 -13.73 -9.77 -1.52
C PRO A 16 -14.64 -8.85 -2.35
N ARG A 17 -15.63 -9.44 -3.02
CA ARG A 17 -16.55 -8.72 -3.92
C ARG A 17 -17.74 -8.12 -3.19
N SER A 18 -17.89 -8.45 -1.92
CA SER A 18 -18.96 -7.93 -1.07
C SER A 18 -18.52 -7.86 0.38
N LEU A 19 -19.20 -7.02 1.15
CA LEU A 19 -19.02 -6.97 2.59
C LEU A 19 -19.30 -8.32 3.26
N LYS A 20 -20.25 -9.10 2.72
CA LYS A 20 -20.54 -10.45 3.22
C LYS A 20 -19.35 -11.39 3.05
N GLU A 21 -18.67 -11.34 1.91
CA GLU A 21 -17.45 -12.14 1.68
C GLU A 21 -16.32 -11.69 2.60
N LEU A 22 -16.15 -10.38 2.80
CA LEU A 22 -15.13 -9.85 3.71
C LEU A 22 -15.37 -10.27 5.17
N GLU A 23 -16.60 -10.18 5.66
CA GLU A 23 -16.94 -10.62 7.02
C GLU A 23 -16.77 -12.14 7.17
N ALA A 24 -17.06 -12.92 6.13
CA ALA A 24 -16.80 -14.36 6.13
C ALA A 24 -15.30 -14.68 6.19
N GLU A 25 -14.46 -13.96 5.44
CA GLU A 25 -13.00 -14.07 5.55
C GLU A 25 -12.53 -13.66 6.95
N LYS A 26 -13.11 -12.59 7.52
CA LYS A 26 -12.74 -12.06 8.84
C LYS A 26 -13.03 -13.03 9.96
N ALA A 27 -14.18 -13.71 9.90
CA ALA A 27 -14.59 -14.69 10.89
C ALA A 27 -13.81 -16.01 10.79
N ARG A 28 -13.35 -16.39 9.59
CA ARG A 28 -12.65 -17.67 9.35
C ARG A 28 -11.15 -17.60 9.61
N GLY A 29 -10.50 -16.49 9.24
CA GLY A 29 -9.05 -16.34 9.33
C GLY A 29 -8.59 -15.99 10.74
N ASP A 30 -7.42 -16.49 11.14
CA ASP A 30 -6.67 -16.00 12.29
C ASP A 30 -5.72 -14.85 11.90
N SER A 31 -4.98 -14.34 12.88
CA SER A 31 -4.00 -13.26 12.67
C SER A 31 -2.98 -13.57 11.58
N PHE A 32 -2.41 -14.77 11.56
CA PHE A 32 -1.42 -15.16 10.56
C PHE A 32 -2.05 -15.28 9.16
N THR A 33 -3.24 -15.87 9.07
CA THR A 33 -4.01 -15.95 7.82
C THR A 33 -4.27 -14.56 7.24
N TRP A 34 -4.61 -13.60 8.10
CA TRP A 34 -4.83 -12.21 7.70
C TRP A 34 -3.55 -11.52 7.23
N GLN A 35 -2.42 -11.76 7.89
CA GLN A 35 -1.12 -11.24 7.43
C GLN A 35 -0.80 -11.74 6.01
N VAL A 36 -0.84 -13.05 5.78
CA VAL A 36 -0.59 -13.66 4.46
C VAL A 36 -1.59 -13.16 3.41
N THR A 37 -2.85 -12.99 3.81
CA THR A 37 -3.90 -12.46 2.92
C THR A 37 -3.59 -11.03 2.48
N LEU A 38 -3.18 -10.16 3.41
CA LEU A 38 -2.83 -8.77 3.10
C LEU A 38 -1.56 -8.68 2.23
N GLU A 39 -0.54 -9.47 2.54
CA GLU A 39 0.70 -9.54 1.74
C GLU A 39 0.42 -10.04 0.30
N GLY A 40 -0.39 -11.09 0.15
CA GLY A 40 -0.80 -11.59 -1.17
C GLY A 40 -1.61 -10.57 -1.98
N ARG A 41 -2.49 -9.81 -1.30
CA ARG A 41 -3.26 -8.71 -1.91
C ARG A 41 -2.38 -7.54 -2.35
N ALA A 42 -1.41 -7.18 -1.52
CA ALA A 42 -0.41 -6.17 -1.89
C ALA A 42 0.41 -6.62 -3.11
N GLY A 43 0.85 -7.89 -3.15
CA GLY A 43 1.55 -8.47 -4.29
C GLY A 43 0.73 -8.47 -5.57
N ALA A 44 -0.56 -8.77 -5.49
CA ALA A 44 -1.47 -8.68 -6.63
C ALA A 44 -1.61 -7.24 -7.17
N LEU A 45 -1.80 -6.25 -6.30
CA LEU A 45 -1.83 -4.84 -6.71
C LEU A 45 -0.51 -4.39 -7.33
N CYS A 46 0.60 -4.85 -6.77
CA CYS A 46 1.93 -4.59 -7.30
C CYS A 46 2.11 -5.16 -8.72
N ALA A 47 1.66 -6.41 -8.95
CA ALA A 47 1.66 -7.02 -10.28
C ALA A 47 0.75 -6.27 -11.27
N MET A 48 -0.42 -5.81 -10.81
CA MET A 48 -1.31 -4.98 -11.63
C MET A 48 -0.66 -3.63 -11.97
N ARG A 49 -0.02 -2.96 -11.00
CA ARG A 49 0.73 -1.71 -11.19
C ARG A 49 1.83 -1.89 -12.24
N SER A 50 2.63 -2.94 -12.11
CA SER A 50 3.71 -3.26 -13.06
C SER A 50 3.16 -3.49 -14.47
N PHE A 51 2.05 -4.21 -14.60
CA PHE A 51 1.35 -4.38 -15.88
C PHE A 51 0.89 -3.05 -16.48
N VAL A 52 0.29 -2.17 -15.68
CA VAL A 52 -0.14 -0.83 -16.14
C VAL A 52 1.05 0.02 -16.57
N ALA A 53 2.16 -0.03 -15.83
CA ALA A 53 3.34 0.78 -16.12
C ALA A 53 4.14 0.30 -17.34
N HIS A 54 4.22 -1.01 -17.56
CA HIS A 54 5.18 -1.61 -18.50
C HIS A 54 4.55 -2.32 -19.69
N CYS A 55 3.21 -2.45 -19.76
CA CYS A 55 2.51 -3.05 -20.89
C CYS A 55 1.43 -2.13 -21.48
N PRO A 56 1.75 -0.88 -21.85
CA PRO A 56 0.77 0.08 -22.37
C PRO A 56 0.04 -0.41 -23.62
N GLU A 57 0.69 -1.22 -24.46
CA GLU A 57 0.10 -1.81 -25.67
C GLU A 57 -0.99 -2.86 -25.40
N LEU A 58 -1.13 -3.29 -24.14
CA LEU A 58 -2.16 -4.22 -23.69
C LEU A 58 -3.30 -3.54 -22.92
N LEU A 59 -3.16 -2.25 -22.57
CA LEU A 59 -4.12 -1.46 -21.79
C LEU A 59 -5.19 -0.82 -22.68
N THR A 60 -6.05 -1.65 -23.28
CA THR A 60 -7.26 -1.15 -23.94
C THR A 60 -8.30 -0.68 -22.91
N GLU A 61 -9.29 0.11 -23.33
CA GLU A 61 -10.39 0.54 -22.45
C GLU A 61 -11.12 -0.63 -21.80
N ASP A 62 -11.30 -1.75 -22.51
CA ASP A 62 -11.91 -2.97 -21.98
C ASP A 62 -11.04 -3.63 -20.90
N VAL A 63 -9.72 -3.64 -21.08
CA VAL A 63 -8.77 -4.16 -20.08
C VAL A 63 -8.74 -3.26 -18.85
N ILE A 64 -8.73 -1.95 -19.02
CA ILE A 64 -8.80 -1.00 -17.90
C ILE A 64 -10.10 -1.19 -17.13
N ARG A 65 -11.25 -1.31 -17.82
CA ARG A 65 -12.54 -1.58 -17.15
C ARG A 65 -12.52 -2.88 -16.35
N LYS A 66 -11.88 -3.93 -16.86
CA LYS A 66 -11.72 -5.21 -16.15
C LYS A 66 -10.76 -5.14 -14.96
N LEU A 67 -9.73 -4.28 -15.04
CA LEU A 67 -8.82 -3.99 -13.93
C LEU A 67 -9.49 -3.15 -12.84
N MET A 68 -10.40 -2.25 -13.22
CA MET A 68 -11.10 -1.40 -12.24
C MET A 68 -11.94 -2.23 -11.26
N THR A 69 -12.56 -3.33 -11.69
CA THR A 69 -13.36 -4.18 -10.78
C THR A 69 -12.60 -4.64 -9.53
N PRO A 70 -11.43 -5.32 -9.62
CA PRO A 70 -10.67 -5.69 -8.43
C PRO A 70 -10.08 -4.48 -7.67
N ILE A 71 -9.77 -3.37 -8.35
CA ILE A 71 -9.28 -2.13 -7.70
C ILE A 71 -10.37 -1.51 -6.82
N GLU A 72 -11.61 -1.46 -7.31
CA GLU A 72 -12.78 -1.01 -6.53
C GLU A 72 -13.08 -1.92 -5.34
N CYS A 73 -12.94 -3.24 -5.54
CA CYS A 73 -13.04 -4.20 -4.43
C CYS A 73 -11.93 -3.97 -3.38
N ALA A 74 -10.70 -3.65 -3.81
CA ALA A 74 -9.62 -3.29 -2.91
C ALA A 74 -9.93 -2.01 -2.12
N MET A 75 -10.41 -0.95 -2.77
CA MET A 75 -10.85 0.29 -2.10
C MET A 75 -11.93 0.02 -1.05
N THR A 76 -12.94 -0.79 -1.41
CA THR A 76 -14.02 -1.16 -0.49
C THR A 76 -13.51 -1.99 0.68
N MET A 77 -12.59 -2.94 0.44
CA MET A 77 -11.98 -3.71 1.51
C MET A 77 -11.19 -2.82 2.48
N MET A 78 -10.45 -1.83 1.96
CA MET A 78 -9.60 -0.95 2.76
C MET A 78 -10.38 -0.20 3.85
N SER A 79 -11.60 0.27 3.56
CA SER A 79 -12.45 0.97 4.56
C SER A 79 -12.89 0.07 5.73
N HIS A 80 -12.69 -1.23 5.64
CA HIS A 80 -13.04 -2.21 6.68
C HIS A 80 -11.81 -2.84 7.36
N ILE A 81 -10.60 -2.58 6.88
CA ILE A 81 -9.36 -3.08 7.48
C ILE A 81 -9.17 -2.65 8.94
N PRO A 82 -9.56 -1.43 9.39
CA PRO A 82 -9.49 -1.09 10.81
C PRO A 82 -10.23 -2.08 11.72
N SER A 83 -11.37 -2.61 11.25
CA SER A 83 -12.15 -3.64 11.96
C SER A 83 -11.43 -4.98 12.03
N VAL A 84 -10.70 -5.35 10.97
CA VAL A 84 -9.83 -6.55 10.94
C VAL A 84 -8.68 -6.40 11.92
N ILE A 85 -7.97 -5.27 11.89
CA ILE A 85 -6.85 -4.97 12.80
C ILE A 85 -7.32 -4.99 14.25
N LYS A 86 -8.49 -4.42 14.54
CA LYS A 86 -9.09 -4.46 15.88
C LYS A 86 -9.34 -5.89 16.38
N THR A 87 -9.72 -6.81 15.50
CA THR A 87 -10.01 -8.20 15.86
C THR A 87 -8.74 -9.06 15.94
N HIS A 88 -7.80 -8.89 15.01
CA HIS A 88 -6.68 -9.80 14.80
C HIS A 88 -5.34 -9.25 15.29
N GLY A 89 -5.23 -7.96 15.59
CA GLY A 89 -4.08 -7.36 16.26
C GLY A 89 -3.32 -6.32 15.41
N ALA A 90 -2.56 -5.48 16.11
CA ALA A 90 -1.87 -4.32 15.54
C ALA A 90 -0.70 -4.66 14.60
N HIS A 91 -0.15 -5.88 14.65
CA HIS A 91 0.92 -6.32 13.74
C HIS A 91 0.49 -6.31 12.27
N LEU A 92 -0.82 -6.39 11.98
CA LEU A 92 -1.37 -6.29 10.63
C LEU A 92 -1.28 -4.89 10.02
N LYS A 93 -0.99 -3.85 10.82
CA LYS A 93 -0.90 -2.46 10.33
C LYS A 93 0.11 -2.31 9.20
N ALA A 94 1.27 -2.98 9.27
CA ALA A 94 2.30 -2.92 8.24
C ALA A 94 1.82 -3.51 6.91
N SER A 95 1.29 -4.74 6.93
CA SER A 95 0.75 -5.38 5.72
C SER A 95 -0.44 -4.60 5.14
N ALA A 96 -1.29 -4.02 5.98
CA ALA A 96 -2.38 -3.14 5.55
C ALA A 96 -1.88 -1.85 4.88
N ALA A 97 -0.85 -1.20 5.43
CA ALA A 97 -0.23 -0.03 4.83
C ALA A 97 0.36 -0.35 3.45
N MET A 98 0.96 -1.53 3.29
CA MET A 98 1.50 -1.98 1.99
C MET A 98 0.40 -2.15 0.94
N VAL A 99 -0.74 -2.76 1.29
CA VAL A 99 -1.91 -2.85 0.39
C VAL A 99 -2.36 -1.44 -0.04
N ARG A 100 -2.45 -0.51 0.91
CA ARG A 100 -2.86 0.88 0.65
C ARG A 100 -1.89 1.58 -0.31
N LEU A 101 -0.59 1.50 -0.05
CA LEU A 101 0.42 2.10 -0.93
C LEU A 101 0.28 1.57 -2.36
N ARG A 102 0.17 0.25 -2.54
CA ARG A 102 0.05 -0.37 -3.87
C ARG A 102 -1.24 -0.01 -4.58
N LEU A 103 -2.32 0.20 -3.83
CA LEU A 103 -3.57 0.70 -4.36
C LEU A 103 -3.43 2.14 -4.88
N TYR A 104 -2.75 3.02 -4.16
CA TYR A 104 -2.52 4.38 -4.63
C TYR A 104 -1.55 4.45 -5.81
N ASP A 105 -0.50 3.62 -5.80
CA ASP A 105 0.44 3.51 -6.91
C ASP A 105 -0.25 3.19 -8.24
N ILE A 106 -1.18 2.23 -8.24
CA ILE A 106 -1.90 1.87 -9.47
C ILE A 106 -2.89 2.96 -9.89
N LEU A 107 -3.58 3.59 -8.94
CA LEU A 107 -4.51 4.69 -9.22
C LEU A 107 -3.78 5.91 -9.83
N ALA A 108 -2.54 6.17 -9.39
CA ALA A 108 -1.71 7.23 -9.93
C ALA A 108 -1.28 6.99 -11.40
N LEU A 109 -1.25 5.74 -11.85
CA LEU A 109 -0.91 5.37 -13.23
C LEU A 109 -2.13 5.32 -14.17
N LEU A 110 -3.33 5.11 -13.63
CA LEU A 110 -4.55 5.00 -14.41
C LEU A 110 -5.15 6.39 -14.70
N PRO A 111 -5.82 6.59 -15.86
CA PRO A 111 -6.52 7.83 -16.13
C PRO A 111 -7.58 8.11 -15.05
N PRO A 112 -7.58 9.28 -14.37
CA PRO A 112 -8.52 9.57 -13.28
C PRO A 112 -9.99 9.38 -13.63
N LYS A 113 -10.33 9.61 -14.90
CA LYS A 113 -11.67 9.37 -15.47
C LYS A 113 -12.21 7.95 -15.23
N THR A 114 -11.33 6.95 -15.07
CA THR A 114 -11.76 5.56 -14.90
C THR A 114 -12.24 5.24 -13.50
N TYR A 115 -12.02 6.13 -12.52
CA TYR A 115 -12.42 5.94 -11.12
C TYR A 115 -13.06 7.17 -10.48
N GLU A 116 -13.62 8.09 -11.30
CA GLU A 116 -14.34 9.28 -10.82
C GLU A 116 -15.46 8.95 -9.83
N GLY A 117 -16.17 7.84 -10.04
CA GLY A 117 -17.22 7.36 -9.13
C GLY A 117 -16.72 6.99 -7.73
N SER A 118 -15.41 6.76 -7.56
CA SER A 118 -14.78 6.40 -6.29
C SER A 118 -14.02 7.55 -5.64
N PHE A 119 -14.07 8.78 -6.18
CA PHE A 119 -13.35 9.92 -5.61
C PHE A 119 -13.77 10.22 -4.17
N ASN A 120 -15.07 10.16 -3.86
CA ASN A 120 -15.53 10.47 -2.50
C ASN A 120 -14.97 9.52 -1.43
N PRO A 121 -15.10 8.17 -1.56
CA PRO A 121 -14.48 7.26 -0.60
C PRO A 121 -12.94 7.36 -0.61
N LEU A 122 -12.32 7.52 -1.79
CA LEU A 122 -10.86 7.66 -1.88
C LEU A 122 -10.34 8.90 -1.13
N LEU A 123 -11.00 10.05 -1.28
CA LEU A 123 -10.62 11.28 -0.58
C LEU A 123 -10.79 11.14 0.93
N ARG A 124 -11.84 10.46 1.40
CA ARG A 124 -12.02 10.19 2.84
C ARG A 124 -10.88 9.35 3.40
N GLU A 125 -10.49 8.29 2.69
CA GLU A 125 -9.36 7.44 3.08
C GLU A 125 -8.03 8.23 3.10
N LEU A 126 -7.79 9.06 2.08
CA LEU A 126 -6.59 9.89 2.02
C LEU A 126 -6.54 10.92 3.16
N VAL A 127 -7.67 11.56 3.48
CA VAL A 127 -7.75 12.49 4.61
C VAL A 127 -7.49 11.77 5.93
N ALA A 128 -8.10 10.61 6.15
CA ALA A 128 -7.86 9.81 7.36
C ALA A 128 -6.37 9.43 7.50
N GLU A 129 -5.70 9.08 6.40
CA GLU A 129 -4.28 8.75 6.39
C GLU A 129 -3.40 9.97 6.69
N PHE A 130 -3.66 11.12 6.05
CA PHE A 130 -2.85 12.33 6.25
C PHE A 130 -3.06 12.98 7.62
N THR A 131 -4.25 12.86 8.19
CA THR A 131 -4.58 13.43 9.50
C THR A 131 -4.26 12.48 10.65
N LEU A 132 -3.83 11.25 10.35
CA LEU A 132 -3.52 10.20 11.33
C LEU A 132 -4.67 9.90 12.31
N THR A 133 -5.92 10.21 11.94
CA THR A 133 -7.09 10.09 12.84
C THR A 133 -7.31 8.67 13.33
N ASP A 134 -6.88 7.67 12.56
CA ASP A 134 -7.00 6.24 12.87
C ASP A 134 -5.65 5.55 13.15
N ASN A 135 -4.53 6.29 13.10
CA ASN A 135 -3.19 5.72 13.19
C ASN A 135 -2.33 6.45 14.23
N SER A 136 -2.55 6.14 15.52
CA SER A 136 -1.52 6.38 16.53
C SER A 136 -0.27 5.61 16.10
N ALA A 137 0.75 6.38 15.74
CA ALA A 137 1.99 6.03 15.02
C ALA A 137 2.44 4.57 15.13
N ASN A 138 2.87 3.98 14.01
CA ASN A 138 3.85 2.86 13.92
C ASN A 138 4.32 2.54 12.48
N THR A 139 3.77 3.16 11.44
CA THR A 139 4.24 2.97 10.05
C THR A 139 4.11 4.28 9.27
N THR A 140 5.24 4.94 8.97
CA THR A 140 5.23 6.09 8.05
C THR A 140 5.26 5.59 6.61
N THR A 141 4.25 5.95 5.82
CA THR A 141 4.24 5.78 4.35
C THR A 141 4.72 7.05 3.65
N SER A 142 5.20 8.02 4.42
CA SER A 142 5.54 9.35 3.94
C SER A 142 6.84 9.32 3.14
N LEU A 143 6.78 9.79 1.90
CA LEU A 143 7.97 10.14 1.10
C LEU A 143 8.66 11.41 1.62
N LEU A 144 8.09 12.08 2.62
CA LEU A 144 8.61 13.35 3.12
C LEU A 144 10.09 13.26 3.55
N ARG A 145 10.55 12.11 4.06
CA ARG A 145 11.98 11.93 4.37
C ARG A 145 12.88 11.86 3.13
N SER A 146 12.41 11.31 2.01
CA SER A 146 13.16 11.31 0.75
C SER A 146 13.04 12.63 -0.02
N LEU A 147 12.02 13.43 0.29
CA LEU A 147 11.77 14.74 -0.33
C LEU A 147 12.39 15.91 0.46
N CYS A 148 12.73 15.71 1.73
CA CYS A 148 13.40 16.68 2.59
C CYS A 148 14.91 16.73 2.32
N HIS A 149 15.53 17.90 2.46
CA HIS A 149 16.99 17.99 2.47
C HIS A 149 17.54 17.23 3.68
N TYR A 150 18.77 16.71 3.62
CA TYR A 150 19.39 16.00 4.76
C TYR A 150 19.28 16.80 6.07
N ASP A 151 19.49 18.12 5.98
CA ASP A 151 19.41 19.05 7.11
C ASP A 151 17.99 19.26 7.66
N ASP A 152 16.95 18.96 6.89
CA ASP A 152 15.55 19.07 7.31
C ASP A 152 15.11 17.88 8.17
N SER A 153 15.94 16.84 8.31
CA SER A 153 15.67 15.67 9.17
C SER A 153 15.38 16.07 10.62
N VAL A 154 16.00 17.16 11.09
CA VAL A 154 15.80 17.75 12.42
C VAL A 154 14.34 18.20 12.62
N LEU A 155 13.68 18.69 11.56
CA LEU A 155 12.28 19.13 11.59
C LEU A 155 11.31 17.94 11.64
N LEU A 156 11.74 16.74 11.24
CA LEU A 156 10.93 15.52 11.20
C LEU A 156 10.90 14.76 12.52
N GLY A 157 11.45 15.35 13.58
CA GLY A 157 11.38 14.79 14.93
C GLY A 157 12.39 13.68 15.17
N SER A 158 13.46 13.55 14.36
CA SER A 158 14.63 12.77 14.77
C SER A 158 15.37 13.54 15.86
N TRP A 159 14.83 13.53 17.08
CA TRP A 159 15.50 14.00 18.27
C TRP A 159 16.56 12.97 18.67
N LEU A 160 17.63 12.91 17.89
CA LEU A 160 18.87 12.39 18.40
C LEU A 160 19.50 13.50 19.23
N GLN A 161 19.39 13.36 20.55
CA GLN A 161 20.33 14.05 21.43
C GLN A 161 21.75 13.72 20.95
N GLU A 162 22.70 14.65 21.09
CA GLU A 162 24.11 14.34 20.88
C GLU A 162 24.55 13.28 21.89
N THR A 163 24.36 12.02 21.52
CA THR A 163 24.84 10.84 22.25
C THR A 163 26.19 10.45 21.68
N ASP A 164 27.02 9.77 22.47
CA ASP A 164 28.28 9.17 22.02
C ASP A 164 28.08 8.12 20.91
N HIS A 165 26.83 7.78 20.60
CA HIS A 165 26.42 6.79 19.62
C HIS A 165 25.67 7.40 18.43
N LYS A 166 25.71 8.72 18.26
CA LYS A 166 25.03 9.44 17.16
C LYS A 166 25.20 8.78 15.79
N SER A 167 26.41 8.34 15.44
CA SER A 167 26.68 7.70 14.14
C SER A 167 25.99 6.33 13.97
N ILE A 168 25.84 5.57 15.05
CA ILE A 168 25.13 4.29 15.08
C ILE A 168 23.62 4.56 15.04
N GLU A 169 23.16 5.52 15.85
CA GLU A 169 21.76 5.87 15.93
C GLU A 169 21.26 6.47 14.60
N ASP A 170 22.04 7.31 13.92
CA ASP A 170 21.75 7.81 12.56
C ASP A 170 21.62 6.68 11.53
N GLN A 171 22.46 5.64 11.61
CA GLN A 171 22.36 4.46 10.75
C GLN A 171 21.17 3.56 11.10
N LEU A 172 20.76 3.56 12.37
CA LEU A 172 19.62 2.80 12.85
C LEU A 172 18.30 3.57 12.67
N GLN A 173 18.29 4.90 12.57
CA GLN A 173 17.09 5.74 12.45
C GLN A 173 16.14 5.33 11.30
N PRO A 174 16.62 4.98 10.09
CA PRO A 174 15.77 4.42 9.04
C PRO A 174 15.06 3.14 9.50
N ASN A 175 15.74 2.33 10.32
CA ASN A 175 15.28 1.03 10.82
C ASN A 175 14.57 1.10 12.20
N SER A 176 14.66 2.24 12.92
CA SER A 176 14.28 2.36 14.35
C SER A 176 12.84 2.78 14.57
N ALA A 177 12.22 3.46 13.59
CA ALA A 177 10.82 3.87 13.69
C ALA A 177 9.84 2.84 13.08
N SER A 178 10.35 1.81 12.40
CA SER A 178 9.55 0.88 11.62
C SER A 178 10.09 -0.55 11.79
N GLY A 179 9.78 -1.20 12.91
CA GLY A 179 10.17 -2.59 13.13
C GLY A 179 9.70 -3.48 11.97
N SER A 180 10.64 -4.14 11.27
CA SER A 180 10.48 -5.31 10.37
C SER A 180 9.31 -5.31 9.35
N GLY A 181 8.66 -4.17 9.10
CA GLY A 181 7.48 -4.02 8.23
C GLY A 181 7.47 -2.70 7.46
N ALA A 182 8.64 -2.08 7.37
CA ALA A 182 8.88 -0.83 6.70
C ALA A 182 8.92 -1.00 5.17
N LEU A 183 8.65 0.08 4.42
CA LEU A 183 8.68 0.08 2.96
C LEU A 183 10.04 -0.35 2.38
N GLU A 184 11.14 -0.27 3.14
CA GLU A 184 12.44 -0.78 2.69
C GLU A 184 12.51 -2.31 2.50
N HIS A 185 11.60 -3.10 3.07
CA HIS A 185 11.52 -4.54 2.81
C HIS A 185 10.57 -4.90 1.67
N ASP A 186 10.03 -3.89 0.99
CA ASP A 186 9.22 -4.09 -0.19
C ASP A 186 10.00 -4.84 -1.28
N PRO A 187 9.59 -6.06 -1.67
CA PRO A 187 10.25 -6.79 -2.75
C PRO A 187 10.18 -6.05 -4.10
N SER A 188 9.24 -5.10 -4.26
CA SER A 188 9.14 -4.32 -5.48
C SER A 188 10.23 -3.26 -5.65
N SER A 189 10.92 -2.88 -4.57
CA SER A 189 12.11 -2.01 -4.62
C SER A 189 13.23 -2.54 -5.52
N ILE A 190 13.30 -3.87 -5.73
CA ILE A 190 14.32 -4.52 -6.57
C ILE A 190 14.15 -4.15 -8.06
N TYR A 191 12.92 -3.88 -8.50
CA TYR A 191 12.63 -3.66 -9.92
C TYR A 191 11.92 -2.34 -10.23
N LEU A 192 11.40 -1.63 -9.23
CA LEU A 192 10.87 -0.29 -9.43
C LEU A 192 12.03 0.67 -9.72
N ARG A 193 11.87 1.49 -10.76
CA ARG A 193 12.88 2.51 -11.09
C ARG A 193 12.90 3.58 -10.01
N ILE A 194 14.11 3.92 -9.57
CA ILE A 194 14.37 5.11 -8.76
C ILE A 194 14.06 6.35 -9.64
N PRO A 195 13.25 7.31 -9.15
CA PRO A 195 13.06 8.60 -9.81
C PRO A 195 14.40 9.28 -10.13
N ALA A 196 14.49 9.97 -11.27
CA ALA A 196 15.70 10.70 -11.63
C ALA A 196 15.98 11.79 -10.57
N GLY A 197 17.11 11.66 -9.87
CA GLY A 197 17.52 12.59 -8.79
C GLY A 197 17.64 11.95 -7.40
N GLU A 198 17.27 10.67 -7.24
CA GLU A 198 17.36 9.92 -5.97
C GLU A 198 18.50 8.87 -5.98
N ALA A 199 19.49 8.99 -6.89
CA ALA A 199 20.65 8.11 -7.01
C ALA A 199 21.96 8.84 -6.70
#